data_AF-A0A8W8ML69-F1
#
_entry.id   AF-A0A8W8ML69-F1
#
_cell.length_a   1.000
_cell.length_b   1.000
_cell.length_c   1.000
_cell.angle_alpha   90.00
_cell.angle_beta   90.00
_cell.angle_gamma   90.00
#
_symmetry.space_group_name_H-M   'P 1'
#
loop_
_entity.id
_entity.type
_entity.pdbx_description
1 polymer ?
#
loop_
_entity_poly.entity_id
_entity_poly.type
_entity_poly.pdbx_seq_one_letter_code
_entity_poly.pdbx_strand_id
1 'polypeptide(L)'
;MGDYDVSVRLLEYTRDRDCKCDGGFWGSCGECDVYFQICLQPLSPTQGRICQGNNQDDRVDDTHHFLFASALRGHDTYTWSNVNGQPTFQISVNVFDYDSIGDNDDLGVTSYTYRGNRPTVQTVTTTPGNKNMRYKIEKYGE
;
A
#
# COMPACT_ATOMS: atom_id res chain seq x y z
N MET A 1 -12.45 -18.45 -18.68
CA MET A 1 -12.08 -17.35 -17.77
C MET A 1 -13.11 -17.37 -16.68
N GLY A 2 -12.66 -17.55 -15.44
CA GLY A 2 -13.51 -17.53 -14.25
C GLY A 2 -13.09 -16.37 -13.37
N ASP A 3 -13.97 -15.99 -12.45
CA ASP A 3 -13.69 -14.93 -11.49
C ASP A 3 -12.76 -15.48 -10.40
N TYR A 4 -11.98 -14.59 -9.78
CA TYR A 4 -11.07 -14.97 -8.71
C TYR A 4 -11.09 -13.94 -7.59
N ASP A 5 -10.68 -14.39 -6.41
CA ASP A 5 -10.51 -13.54 -5.24
C ASP A 5 -9.02 -13.27 -5.01
N VAL A 6 -8.73 -12.07 -4.51
CA VAL A 6 -7.37 -11.61 -4.19
C VAL A 6 -7.35 -11.04 -2.80
N SER A 7 -6.35 -11.45 -2.01
CA SER A 7 -5.96 -10.74 -0.79
C SER A 7 -4.56 -10.15 -0.92
N VAL A 8 -4.41 -8.93 -0.41
CA VAL A 8 -3.11 -8.29 -0.21
C VAL A 8 -2.99 -7.94 1.26
N ARG A 9 -1.98 -8.50 1.91
CA ARG A 9 -1.66 -8.20 3.31
C ARG A 9 -0.36 -7.43 3.41
N LEU A 10 -0.40 -6.22 3.95
CA LEU A 10 0.77 -5.43 4.26
C LEU A 10 1.50 -6.01 5.48
N LEU A 11 2.83 -6.06 5.43
CA LEU A 11 3.65 -6.72 6.46
C LEU A 11 4.57 -5.73 7.16
N GLU A 12 5.29 -4.92 6.39
CA GLU A 12 6.32 -4.02 6.92
C GLU A 12 6.49 -2.82 6.00
N TYR A 13 6.60 -1.64 6.61
CA TYR A 13 6.96 -0.41 5.94
C TYR A 13 8.28 0.10 6.49
N THR A 14 9.16 0.57 5.63
CA THR A 14 10.42 1.22 6.01
C THR A 14 10.69 2.38 5.07
N ARG A 15 11.12 3.52 5.60
CA ARG A 15 11.64 4.64 4.82
C ARG A 15 12.97 5.10 5.39
N ASP A 16 13.79 5.70 4.53
CA ASP A 16 14.93 6.47 4.99
C ASP A 16 14.45 7.65 5.84
N ARG A 17 15.18 7.97 6.89
CA ARG A 17 14.88 9.13 7.72
C ARG A 17 15.17 10.41 6.94
N ASP A 18 14.12 11.09 6.51
CA ASP A 18 14.19 12.40 5.88
C ASP A 18 13.22 13.39 6.52
N CYS A 19 13.52 14.68 6.39
CA CYS A 19 12.80 15.80 7.01
C CYS A 19 11.74 16.39 6.05
N LYS A 20 11.10 15.53 5.25
CA LYS A 20 10.28 15.96 4.11
C LYS A 20 8.77 15.90 4.35
N CYS A 21 8.35 15.37 5.49
CA CYS A 21 6.96 15.23 5.91
C CYS A 21 6.62 16.38 6.85
N ASP A 22 6.51 16.10 8.15
CA ASP A 22 6.22 17.13 9.13
C ASP A 22 7.42 18.04 9.40
N GLY A 23 7.35 19.28 8.91
CA GLY A 23 8.31 20.34 9.18
C GLY A 23 7.80 21.30 10.25
N GLY A 24 8.43 21.31 11.43
CA GLY A 24 8.16 22.34 12.43
C GLY A 24 8.80 23.70 12.05
N PHE A 25 8.16 24.80 12.44
CA PHE A 25 8.61 26.20 12.21
C PHE A 25 10.01 26.53 12.77
N TRP A 26 10.63 25.60 13.50
CA TRP A 26 11.92 25.74 14.20
C TRP A 26 12.98 24.69 13.79
N GLY A 27 12.85 24.06 12.62
CA GLY A 27 13.86 23.14 12.10
C GLY A 27 13.86 21.75 12.75
N SER A 28 12.80 21.38 13.47
CA SER A 28 12.56 20.01 13.89
C SER A 28 12.04 19.20 12.70
N CYS A 29 12.75 18.13 12.35
CA CYS A 29 12.26 17.11 11.43
C CYS A 29 11.26 16.24 12.19
N GLY A 30 9.97 16.48 11.99
CA GLY A 30 8.92 15.56 12.36
C GLY A 30 9.02 14.29 11.51
N GLU A 31 8.47 13.20 12.02
CA GLU A 31 8.36 11.99 11.22
C GLU A 31 7.17 12.13 10.25
N CYS A 32 6.68 11.04 9.65
CA CYS A 32 5.54 11.12 8.75
C CYS A 32 4.38 10.37 9.40
N ASP A 33 3.19 10.91 9.27
CA ASP A 33 1.95 10.31 9.72
C ASP A 33 1.35 9.48 8.56
N VAL A 34 1.78 8.23 8.43
CA VAL A 34 1.60 7.50 7.17
C VAL A 34 0.29 6.70 7.09
N TYR A 35 -0.40 6.81 5.96
CA TYR A 35 -1.54 5.95 5.61
C TYR A 35 -1.47 5.47 4.16
N PHE A 36 -2.29 4.46 3.81
CA PHE A 36 -2.11 3.67 2.59
C PHE A 36 -3.39 3.53 1.76
N GLN A 37 -3.24 3.51 0.44
CA GLN A 37 -4.26 3.07 -0.51
C GLN A 37 -3.70 1.95 -1.38
N ILE A 38 -4.45 0.86 -1.50
CA ILE A 38 -4.04 -0.30 -2.29
C ILE A 38 -5.00 -0.40 -3.47
N CYS A 39 -4.45 -0.44 -4.67
CA CYS A 39 -5.22 -0.62 -5.89
C CYS A 39 -4.81 -1.89 -6.61
N LEU A 40 -5.82 -2.56 -7.18
CA LEU A 40 -5.69 -3.70 -8.05
C LEU A 40 -6.15 -3.31 -9.45
N GLN A 41 -5.27 -3.47 -10.43
CA GLN A 41 -5.56 -3.28 -11.85
C GLN A 41 -5.45 -4.64 -12.56
N PRO A 42 -6.59 -5.29 -12.87
CA PRO A 42 -6.57 -6.47 -13.73
C PRO A 42 -5.93 -6.11 -15.07
N LEU A 43 -5.08 -6.98 -15.63
CA LEU A 43 -4.54 -6.78 -16.98
C LEU A 43 -5.53 -7.20 -18.08
N SER A 44 -6.78 -7.47 -17.70
CA SER A 44 -7.89 -7.70 -18.63
C SER A 44 -8.48 -6.37 -19.09
N PRO A 45 -8.85 -6.21 -20.38
CA PRO A 45 -9.37 -4.95 -20.92
C PRO A 45 -10.75 -4.54 -20.38
N THR A 46 -11.44 -5.41 -19.65
CA THR A 46 -12.84 -5.21 -19.25
C THR A 46 -13.04 -4.64 -17.85
N GLN A 47 -12.05 -4.73 -16.96
CA GLN A 47 -12.20 -4.29 -15.57
C GLN A 47 -11.21 -3.17 -15.24
N GLY A 48 -11.76 -2.03 -14.79
CA GLY A 48 -10.96 -0.89 -14.34
C GLY A 48 -10.25 -1.14 -13.02
N ARG A 49 -9.39 -0.20 -12.64
CA ARG A 49 -8.69 -0.20 -11.35
C ARG A 49 -9.67 -0.18 -10.18
N ILE A 50 -9.42 -1.02 -9.18
CA ILE A 50 -10.24 -1.12 -7.97
C ILE A 50 -9.35 -0.81 -6.77
N CYS A 51 -9.70 0.18 -5.96
CA CYS A 51 -8.89 0.62 -4.83
C CYS A 51 -9.60 0.41 -3.49
N GLN A 52 -8.83 0.12 -2.44
CA GLN A 52 -9.27 0.05 -1.04
C GLN A 52 -8.26 0.78 -0.14
N GLY A 53 -8.66 1.08 1.10
CA GLY A 53 -7.87 1.90 2.03
C GLY A 53 -8.15 3.39 1.86
N ASN A 54 -7.12 4.22 1.96
CA ASN A 54 -7.19 5.68 1.94
C ASN A 54 -7.98 6.28 3.11
N ASN A 55 -8.01 5.60 4.26
CA ASN A 55 -8.60 6.09 5.50
C ASN A 55 -7.49 6.71 6.37
N GLN A 56 -7.58 8.01 6.62
CA GLN A 56 -6.59 8.76 7.42
C GLN A 56 -6.66 8.42 8.91
N ASP A 57 -7.77 7.86 9.38
CA ASP A 57 -7.90 7.39 10.77
C ASP A 57 -7.08 6.11 11.03
N ASP A 58 -6.71 5.38 9.96
CA ASP A 58 -5.86 4.18 10.01
C ASP A 58 -4.38 4.52 9.75
N ARG A 59 -3.96 5.75 10.05
CA ARG A 59 -2.56 6.17 9.91
C ARG A 59 -1.68 5.66 11.05
N VAL A 60 -0.38 5.65 10.83
CA VAL A 60 0.62 5.38 11.85
C VAL A 60 1.43 6.65 12.05
N ASP A 61 1.27 7.25 13.23
CA ASP A 61 1.88 8.54 13.56
C ASP A 61 3.40 8.41 13.74
N ASP A 62 4.11 9.49 13.42
CA ASP A 62 5.53 9.70 13.67
C ASP A 62 6.42 8.47 13.36
N THR A 63 6.37 7.97 12.12
CA THR A 63 7.09 6.73 11.76
C THR A 63 8.04 6.84 10.58
N HIS A 64 9.12 6.05 10.66
CA HIS A 64 9.99 5.68 9.56
C HIS A 64 10.07 4.15 9.35
N HIS A 65 9.56 3.37 10.30
CA HIS A 65 9.53 1.92 10.25
C HIS A 65 8.44 1.38 11.17
N PHE A 66 7.63 0.45 10.67
CA PHE A 66 6.74 -0.32 11.51
C PHE A 66 6.32 -1.64 10.87
N LEU A 67 5.87 -2.56 11.72
CA LEU A 67 5.20 -3.80 11.33
C LEU A 67 3.69 -3.59 11.39
N PHE A 68 2.99 -3.89 10.29
CA PHE A 68 1.54 -3.67 10.19
C PHE A 68 0.74 -4.50 11.20
N ALA A 69 1.19 -5.72 11.49
CA ALA A 69 0.53 -6.58 12.48
C ALA A 69 0.50 -5.97 13.89
N SER A 70 1.43 -5.06 14.20
CA SER A 70 1.53 -4.36 15.48
C SER A 70 0.83 -2.99 15.43
N ALA A 71 1.07 -2.20 14.37
CA ALA A 71 0.59 -0.83 14.27
C ALA A 71 -0.87 -0.72 13.80
N LEU A 72 -1.30 -1.59 12.90
CA LEU A 72 -2.59 -1.53 12.19
C LEU A 72 -3.30 -2.89 12.24
N ARG A 73 -3.40 -3.47 13.43
CA ARG A 73 -4.01 -4.80 13.61
C ARG A 73 -5.46 -4.79 13.13
N GLY A 74 -5.77 -5.59 12.11
CA GLY A 74 -7.11 -5.66 11.51
C GLY A 74 -7.32 -4.72 10.33
N HIS A 75 -6.37 -3.80 10.08
CA HIS A 75 -6.36 -2.85 8.97
C HIS A 75 -5.16 -3.11 8.04
N ASP A 76 -4.55 -4.30 8.12
CA ASP A 76 -3.37 -4.71 7.35
C ASP A 76 -3.70 -5.56 6.11
N THR A 77 -4.97 -5.94 5.92
CA THR A 77 -5.39 -6.89 4.88
C THR A 77 -6.54 -6.33 4.03
N TYR A 78 -6.37 -6.38 2.72
CA TYR A 78 -7.30 -5.87 1.71
C TYR A 78 -7.73 -7.00 0.79
N THR A 79 -9.03 -7.13 0.53
CA THR A 79 -9.59 -8.28 -0.19
C THR A 79 -10.56 -7.83 -1.28
N TRP A 80 -10.36 -8.34 -2.49
CA TRP A 80 -11.26 -8.16 -3.61
C TRP A 80 -11.84 -9.50 -4.02
N SER A 81 -13.15 -9.55 -4.21
CA SER A 81 -13.85 -10.74 -4.68
C SER A 81 -14.44 -10.53 -6.06
N ASN A 82 -14.64 -11.63 -6.79
CA ASN A 82 -15.18 -11.64 -8.16
C ASN A 82 -14.38 -10.76 -9.14
N VAL A 83 -13.04 -10.84 -9.08
CA VAL A 83 -12.17 -10.15 -10.04
C VAL A 83 -12.24 -10.90 -11.37
N ASN A 84 -12.68 -10.21 -12.42
CA ASN A 84 -12.91 -10.78 -13.74
C ASN A 84 -11.60 -10.96 -14.52
N GLY A 85 -11.50 -12.09 -15.21
CA GLY A 85 -10.54 -12.28 -16.31
C GLY A 85 -9.37 -13.20 -15.97
N GLN A 86 -8.16 -12.83 -16.40
CA GLN A 86 -6.97 -13.62 -16.11
C GLN A 86 -6.42 -13.26 -14.72
N PRO A 87 -5.79 -14.20 -13.99
CA PRO A 87 -5.16 -13.96 -12.70
C PRO A 87 -3.82 -13.21 -12.84
N THR A 88 -3.79 -12.21 -13.72
CA THR A 88 -2.66 -11.36 -13.99
C THR A 88 -3.10 -9.93 -13.74
N PHE A 89 -2.51 -9.29 -12.74
CA PHE A 89 -2.91 -7.97 -12.31
C PHE A 89 -1.71 -7.20 -11.77
N GLN A 90 -1.79 -5.88 -11.85
CA GLN A 90 -0.87 -4.99 -11.16
C GLN A 90 -1.47 -4.63 -9.81
N ILE A 91 -0.66 -4.75 -8.76
CA ILE A 91 -0.94 -4.18 -7.45
C ILE A 91 -0.14 -2.91 -7.35
N SER A 92 -0.77 -1.84 -6.88
CA SER A 92 -0.08 -0.61 -6.48
C SER A 92 -0.45 -0.24 -5.04
N VAL A 93 0.54 0.06 -4.22
CA VAL A 93 0.35 0.61 -2.88
C VAL A 93 0.84 2.05 -2.90
N ASN A 94 -0.08 2.99 -2.72
CA ASN A 94 0.20 4.40 -2.57
C ASN A 94 0.39 4.70 -1.07
N VAL A 95 1.40 5.48 -0.76
CA VAL A 95 1.73 5.91 0.61
C VAL A 95 1.55 7.40 0.68
N PHE A 96 0.88 7.87 1.72
CA PHE A 96 0.61 9.29 1.94
C PHE A 96 1.09 9.71 3.32
N ASP A 97 1.48 10.96 3.43
CA ASP A 97 1.64 11.65 4.70
C ASP A 97 0.32 12.34 5.05
N TYR A 98 -0.08 12.31 6.32
CA TYR A 98 -1.28 12.97 6.78
C TYR A 98 -0.96 14.35 7.32
N ASP A 99 -1.53 15.39 6.72
CA ASP A 99 -1.42 16.75 7.21
C ASP A 99 -2.73 17.18 7.87
N SER A 100 -2.65 17.58 9.15
CA SER A 100 -3.82 18.13 9.86
C SER A 100 -4.32 19.45 9.26
N ILE A 101 -3.48 20.15 8.48
CA ILE A 101 -3.78 21.41 7.81
C ILE A 101 -3.19 21.37 6.40
N GLY A 102 -4.06 21.33 5.39
CA GLY A 102 -3.66 21.36 3.98
C GLY A 102 -4.04 20.08 3.24
N ASP A 103 -3.35 19.84 2.12
CA ASP A 103 -3.45 18.60 1.36
C ASP A 103 -2.34 17.66 1.81
N ASN A 104 -2.65 16.37 1.86
CA ASN A 104 -1.72 15.30 2.21
C ASN A 104 -0.63 15.11 1.15
N ASP A 105 0.61 14.88 1.58
CA ASP A 105 1.72 14.62 0.68
C ASP A 105 1.74 13.19 0.13
N ASP A 106 1.98 13.03 -1.18
CA ASP A 106 2.25 11.74 -1.80
C ASP A 106 3.70 11.32 -1.51
N LEU A 107 3.85 10.29 -0.67
CA LEU A 107 5.14 9.71 -0.28
C LEU A 107 5.67 8.70 -1.30
N GLY A 108 4.90 8.39 -2.32
CA GLY A 108 5.24 7.57 -3.47
C GLY A 108 4.35 6.34 -3.59
N VAL A 109 4.43 5.76 -4.78
CA VAL A 109 3.74 4.50 -5.13
C VAL A 109 4.73 3.37 -5.26
N THR A 110 4.39 2.20 -4.75
CA THR A 110 5.07 0.95 -5.10
C THR A 110 4.15 0.08 -5.95
N SER A 111 4.67 -0.58 -6.98
CA SER A 111 3.84 -1.43 -7.83
C SER A 111 4.51 -2.75 -8.20
N TYR A 112 3.69 -3.80 -8.33
CA TYR A 112 4.14 -5.14 -8.70
C TYR A 112 3.13 -5.80 -9.62
N THR A 113 3.60 -6.38 -10.72
CA THR A 113 2.77 -7.21 -11.58
C THR A 113 2.78 -8.64 -11.09
N TYR A 114 1.68 -9.08 -10.50
CA TYR A 114 1.49 -10.46 -10.12
C TYR A 114 1.04 -11.27 -11.35
N ARG A 115 1.78 -12.35 -11.64
CA ARG A 115 1.53 -13.28 -12.75
C ARG A 115 1.44 -14.74 -12.28
N GLY A 116 1.40 -14.95 -10.97
CA GLY A 116 1.52 -16.27 -10.36
C GLY A 116 0.19 -16.88 -9.94
N ASN A 117 0.24 -18.10 -9.43
CA ASN A 117 -0.91 -18.79 -8.81
C ASN A 117 -0.63 -19.16 -7.35
N ARG A 118 0.47 -18.64 -6.76
CA ARG A 118 0.93 -19.02 -5.42
C ARG A 118 1.04 -17.80 -4.53
N PRO A 119 0.71 -17.95 -3.23
CA PRO A 119 1.02 -16.94 -2.24
C PRO A 119 2.46 -16.49 -2.35
N THR A 120 2.67 -15.19 -2.50
CA THR A 120 4.00 -14.61 -2.73
C THR A 120 4.19 -13.42 -1.81
N VAL A 121 5.32 -13.37 -1.10
CA VAL A 121 5.77 -12.19 -0.36
C VAL A 121 6.65 -11.38 -1.27
N GLN A 122 6.37 -10.08 -1.39
CA GLN A 122 7.17 -9.16 -2.18
C GLN A 122 7.68 -8.03 -1.32
N THR A 123 8.93 -7.63 -1.58
CA THR A 123 9.52 -6.39 -1.09
C THR A 123 9.73 -5.48 -2.29
N VAL A 124 9.13 -4.30 -2.27
CA VAL A 124 9.13 -3.40 -3.42
C VAL A 124 9.40 -1.98 -2.94
N THR A 125 10.22 -1.23 -3.69
CA THR A 125 10.55 0.16 -3.38
C THR A 125 9.51 1.11 -3.98
N THR A 126 9.15 2.17 -3.25
CA THR A 126 8.24 3.20 -3.78
C THR A 126 8.93 4.08 -4.84
N THR A 127 8.17 4.91 -5.54
CA THR A 127 8.67 5.92 -6.49
C THR A 127 7.72 7.12 -6.45
N PRO A 128 8.21 8.37 -6.37
CA PRO A 128 9.59 8.80 -6.14
C PRO A 128 9.94 8.71 -4.63
N GLY A 129 10.55 7.61 -4.17
CA GLY A 129 10.94 7.49 -2.77
C GLY A 129 11.74 6.23 -2.55
N ASN A 130 12.89 6.31 -1.87
CA ASN A 130 13.71 5.13 -1.53
C ASN A 130 13.09 4.35 -0.35
N LYS A 131 11.77 4.16 -0.33
CA LYS A 131 11.02 3.55 0.77
C LYS A 131 10.70 2.11 0.41
N ASN A 132 10.87 1.17 1.34
CA ASN A 132 10.60 -0.24 1.12
C ASN A 132 9.27 -0.65 1.73
N MET A 133 8.48 -1.41 0.96
CA MET A 133 7.22 -1.98 1.41
C MET A 133 7.26 -3.48 1.21
N ARG A 134 6.90 -4.23 2.26
CA ARG A 134 6.76 -5.69 2.20
C ARG A 134 5.31 -6.08 2.36
N TYR A 135 4.80 -6.91 1.45
CA TYR A 135 3.42 -7.39 1.47
C TYR A 135 3.30 -8.82 0.93
N LYS A 136 2.23 -9.50 1.34
CA LYS A 136 1.88 -10.85 0.89
C LYS A 136 0.67 -10.76 -0.02
N ILE A 137 0.74 -11.46 -1.15
CA ILE A 137 -0.35 -11.57 -2.12
C ILE A 137 -0.85 -13.00 -2.07
N GLU A 138 -2.17 -13.19 -1.98
CA GLU A 138 -2.78 -14.51 -2.12
C GLU A 138 -3.93 -14.45 -3.15
N LYS A 139 -3.99 -15.47 -3.99
CA LYS A 139 -5.09 -15.71 -4.93
C LYS A 139 -5.85 -16.94 -4.44
N TYR A 140 -7.18 -16.87 -4.41
CA TYR A 140 -8.03 -18.02 -4.09
C TYR A 140 -9.35 -17.96 -4.88
N GLY A 141 -10.02 -19.11 -5.01
CA GLY A 141 -11.21 -19.29 -5.85
C GLY A 141 -10.88 -19.75 -7.28
N GLU A 142 -11.66 -20.72 -7.77
CA GLU A 142 -11.80 -21.17 -9.16
C GLU A 142 -13.30 -21.28 -9.50
#